data_AF-A0A933KAP5-F1
#
_entry.id   AF-A0A933KAP5-F1
#
_cell.length_a   1.000
_cell.length_b   1.000
_cell.length_c   1.000
_cell.angle_alpha   90.00
_cell.angle_beta   90.00
_cell.angle_gamma   90.00
#
_symmetry.space_group_name_H-M   'P 1'
#
loop_
_entity.id
_entity.type
_entity.pdbx_description
1 polymer ?
#
loop_
_entity_poly.entity_id
_entity_poly.type
_entity_poly.pdbx_seq_one_letter_code
_entity_poly.pdbx_strand_id
1 'polypeptide(L)'
;MDDIVTDHLSFSRIRQFLMCGLAYFFRYVAKLKPAFTPAALAFGSAFHRAAEEALVAKMTGVSPSVDELVVVFGQSLDESEAIAPIRWGEKDDRASAIDQARRMLVAWLTWERPPGRILAIEQSFEVEVAPWLPKL
;
A
#
# COMPACT_ATOMS: atom_id res chain seq x y z
N MET A 1 -15.97 -19.19 23.93
CA MET A 1 -15.22 -18.87 22.70
C MET A 1 -15.97 -17.69 22.16
N ASP A 2 -15.48 -16.47 22.40
CA ASP A 2 -16.21 -15.27 21.98
C ASP A 2 -16.39 -15.33 20.46
N ASP A 3 -17.61 -15.10 20.00
CA ASP A 3 -17.94 -15.11 18.59
C ASP A 3 -17.06 -14.07 17.88
N ILE A 4 -16.32 -14.50 16.85
CA ILE A 4 -15.53 -13.61 16.00
C ILE A 4 -16.53 -12.90 15.08
N VAL A 5 -17.15 -11.83 15.57
CA VAL A 5 -17.97 -10.92 14.76
C VAL A 5 -17.04 -10.09 13.90
N THR A 6 -17.29 -10.01 12.60
CA THR A 6 -16.40 -9.34 11.64
C THR A 6 -17.23 -8.51 10.67
N ASP A 7 -17.63 -7.32 11.12
CA ASP A 7 -18.37 -6.31 10.36
C ASP A 7 -17.80 -5.98 8.97
N HIS A 8 -16.50 -6.21 8.72
CA HIS A 8 -15.83 -5.88 7.46
C HIS A 8 -15.08 -7.05 6.82
N LEU A 9 -15.44 -7.39 5.57
CA LEU A 9 -14.71 -8.35 4.74
C LEU A 9 -13.97 -7.65 3.60
N SER A 10 -12.64 -7.66 3.66
CA SER A 10 -11.80 -7.08 2.59
C SER A 10 -11.26 -8.14 1.63
N PHE A 11 -10.91 -7.73 0.41
CA PHE A 11 -10.23 -8.59 -0.55
C PHE A 11 -8.95 -9.23 0.02
N SER A 12 -8.14 -8.47 0.77
CA SER A 12 -6.90 -8.98 1.37
C SER A 12 -7.16 -10.03 2.45
N ARG A 13 -8.24 -9.89 3.22
CA ARG A 13 -8.69 -10.90 4.21
C ARG A 13 -9.17 -12.18 3.53
N ILE A 14 -10.01 -12.08 2.48
CA ILE A 14 -10.46 -13.23 1.68
C ILE A 14 -9.26 -13.95 1.08
N ARG A 15 -8.37 -13.22 0.39
CA ARG A 15 -7.19 -13.80 -0.25
C ARG A 15 -6.29 -14.50 0.76
N GLN A 16 -6.05 -13.90 1.92
CA GLN A 16 -5.22 -14.52 2.97
C GLN A 16 -5.87 -15.82 3.48
N PHE A 17 -7.18 -15.83 3.73
CA PHE A 17 -7.88 -17.03 4.17
C PHE A 17 -7.80 -18.16 3.14
N LEU A 18 -8.05 -17.84 1.88
CA LEU A 18 -7.97 -18.80 0.76
C LEU A 18 -6.55 -19.33 0.54
N MET A 19 -5.52 -18.50 0.76
CA MET A 19 -4.13 -18.96 0.64
C MET A 19 -3.68 -19.79 1.85
N CYS A 20 -4.02 -19.37 3.08
CA CYS A 20 -3.65 -20.07 4.31
C CYS A 20 -4.52 -19.64 5.49
N GLY A 21 -5.47 -20.49 5.89
CA GLY A 21 -6.36 -20.24 7.04
C GLY A 21 -5.62 -20.06 8.37
N LEU A 22 -4.49 -20.75 8.58
CA LEU A 22 -3.69 -20.57 9.79
C LEU A 22 -3.00 -19.19 9.83
N ALA A 23 -2.47 -18.72 8.70
CA ALA A 23 -1.91 -17.38 8.60
C ALA A 23 -3.00 -16.30 8.76
N TYR A 24 -4.22 -16.55 8.28
CA TYR A 24 -5.38 -15.70 8.54
C TYR A 24 -5.68 -15.62 10.04
N PHE A 25 -5.74 -16.77 10.73
CA PHE A 25 -6.00 -16.81 12.17
C PHE A 25 -4.97 -15.98 12.94
N PHE A 26 -3.68 -16.21 12.74
CA PHE A 26 -2.65 -15.46 13.47
C PHE A 26 -2.70 -13.95 13.21
N ARG A 27 -2.97 -13.55 11.97
CA ARG A 27 -3.00 -12.14 11.57
C ARG A 27 -4.27 -11.42 12.03
N TYR A 28 -5.45 -11.98 11.79
CA TYR A 28 -6.73 -11.27 11.93
C TYR A 28 -7.52 -11.68 13.18
N VAL A 29 -7.34 -12.90 13.68
CA VAL A 29 -8.04 -13.39 14.88
C VAL A 29 -7.17 -13.17 16.11
N ALA A 30 -5.97 -13.76 16.13
CA ALA A 30 -5.03 -13.61 17.24
C ALA A 30 -4.27 -12.26 17.24
N LYS A 31 -4.37 -11.50 16.14
CA LYS A 31 -3.79 -10.16 15.96
C LYS A 31 -2.31 -10.07 16.35
N LEU A 32 -1.53 -11.10 15.98
CA LEU A 32 -0.09 -11.12 16.27
C LEU A 32 0.62 -10.02 15.47
N LYS A 33 1.45 -9.24 16.16
CA LYS A 33 2.29 -8.22 15.52
C LYS A 33 3.39 -8.89 14.69
N PRO A 34 3.60 -8.49 13.43
CA PRO A 34 4.75 -8.95 12.65
C PRO A 34 6.05 -8.55 13.33
N ALA A 35 7.06 -9.44 13.28
CA ALA A 35 8.39 -9.11 13.78
C ALA A 35 9.16 -8.15 12.86
N PHE A 36 8.77 -8.06 11.60
CA PHE A 36 9.37 -7.21 10.58
C PHE A 36 8.36 -6.87 9.48
N THR A 37 8.64 -5.80 8.74
CA THR A 37 7.94 -5.45 7.51
C THR A 37 8.72 -5.99 6.31
N PRO A 38 8.12 -6.78 5.40
CA PRO A 38 8.81 -7.19 4.17
C PRO A 38 9.17 -5.97 3.31
N ALA A 39 10.41 -5.90 2.80
CA ALA A 39 10.87 -4.77 1.99
C ALA A 39 9.94 -4.44 0.80
N ALA A 40 9.44 -5.46 0.10
CA ALA A 40 8.51 -5.27 -1.01
C ALA A 40 7.18 -4.60 -0.59
N LEU A 41 6.69 -4.88 0.62
CA LEU A 41 5.48 -4.25 1.15
C LEU A 41 5.74 -2.79 1.49
N ALA A 42 6.84 -2.49 2.19
CA ALA A 42 7.23 -1.12 2.52
C ALA A 42 7.46 -0.29 1.25
N PHE A 43 8.20 -0.84 0.28
CA PHE A 43 8.45 -0.21 -1.01
C PHE A 43 7.15 0.10 -1.76
N GLY A 44 6.26 -0.90 -1.89
CA GLY A 44 4.99 -0.73 -2.59
C GLY A 44 4.13 0.37 -1.96
N SER A 45 3.96 0.35 -0.64
CA SER A 45 3.22 1.38 0.09
C SER A 45 3.81 2.77 -0.11
N ALA A 46 5.13 2.91 0.02
CA ALA A 46 5.82 4.18 -0.18
C ALA A 46 5.69 4.71 -1.62
N PHE A 47 5.74 3.83 -2.61
CA PHE A 47 5.53 4.21 -4.00
C PHE A 47 4.10 4.66 -4.26
N HIS A 48 3.10 3.95 -3.72
CA HIS A 48 1.69 4.36 -3.82
C HIS A 48 1.47 5.74 -3.19
N ARG A 49 2.07 6.03 -2.03
CA ARG A 49 1.99 7.35 -1.37
C ARG A 49 2.58 8.47 -2.23
N ALA A 50 3.75 8.24 -2.83
CA ALA A 50 4.36 9.22 -3.74
C ALA A 50 3.52 9.42 -5.03
N ALA A 51 2.96 8.34 -5.59
CA ALA A 51 2.08 8.42 -6.74
C ALA A 51 0.77 9.18 -6.43
N GLU A 52 0.17 8.93 -5.27
CA GLU A 52 -0.98 9.68 -4.76
C GLU A 52 -0.67 11.19 -4.71
N GLU A 53 0.44 11.57 -4.08
CA GLU A 53 0.84 12.98 -3.95
C GLU A 53 0.94 13.68 -5.31
N ALA A 54 1.54 13.01 -6.29
CA ALA A 54 1.64 13.53 -7.64
C ALA A 54 0.29 13.64 -8.37
N LEU A 55 -0.64 12.72 -8.12
CA LEU A 55 -2.00 12.81 -8.65
C LEU A 55 -2.77 13.98 -8.00
N VAL A 56 -2.64 14.16 -6.69
CA VAL A 56 -3.24 15.28 -5.94
C VAL A 56 -2.71 16.62 -6.45
N ALA A 57 -1.39 16.76 -6.59
CA ALA A 57 -0.76 17.93 -7.17
C ALA A 57 -1.27 18.21 -8.59
N LYS A 58 -1.43 17.17 -9.42
CA LYS A 58 -1.97 17.33 -10.77
C LYS A 58 -3.42 17.82 -10.78
N MET A 59 -4.23 17.44 -9.79
CA MET A 59 -5.60 17.97 -9.65
C MET A 59 -5.63 19.47 -9.35
N THR A 60 -4.59 20.01 -8.71
CA THR A 60 -4.44 21.45 -8.43
C THR A 60 -3.63 22.20 -9.48
N GLY A 61 -3.26 21.54 -10.59
CA GLY A 61 -2.47 22.14 -11.67
C GLY A 61 -0.96 22.21 -11.39
N VAL A 62 -0.50 21.57 -10.32
CA VAL A 62 0.92 21.49 -9.95
C VAL A 62 1.53 20.21 -10.51
N SER A 63 2.80 20.26 -10.88
CA SER A 63 3.58 19.09 -11.26
C SER A 63 4.79 18.98 -10.33
N PRO A 64 4.79 18.04 -9.37
CA PRO A 64 5.91 17.89 -8.47
C PRO A 64 7.12 17.33 -9.22
N SER A 65 8.29 17.73 -8.77
CA SER A 65 9.56 17.16 -9.19
C SER A 65 9.73 15.74 -8.66
N VAL A 66 10.59 14.97 -9.33
CA VAL A 66 10.97 13.63 -8.86
C VAL A 66 11.60 13.69 -7.46
N ASP A 67 12.36 14.74 -7.16
CA ASP A 67 13.00 14.89 -5.84
C ASP A 67 11.98 15.06 -4.71
N GLU A 68 10.93 15.86 -4.92
CA GLU A 68 9.84 16.02 -3.96
C GLU A 68 9.12 14.68 -3.71
N LEU A 69 8.85 13.90 -4.75
CA LEU A 69 8.20 12.60 -4.63
C LEU A 69 9.09 11.55 -3.96
N VAL A 70 10.40 11.62 -4.19
CA VAL A 70 11.38 10.75 -3.50
C VAL A 70 11.45 11.08 -2.00
N VAL A 71 11.25 12.35 -1.60
CA VAL A 71 11.12 12.72 -0.18
C VAL A 71 9.87 12.07 0.43
N VAL A 72 8.72 12.14 -0.24
CA VAL A 72 7.47 11.49 0.21
C VAL A 72 7.65 9.98 0.34
N PHE A 73 8.30 9.35 -0.65
CA PHE A 73 8.66 7.93 -0.60
C PHE A 73 9.52 7.60 0.62
N GLY A 74 10.56 8.40 0.88
CA GLY A 74 11.45 8.21 2.04
C GLY A 74 10.71 8.32 3.38
N GLN A 75 9.84 9.32 3.52
CA GLN A 75 9.01 9.49 4.71
C GLN A 75 8.11 8.27 4.97
N SER A 76 7.50 7.71 3.91
CA SER A 76 6.67 6.51 4.03
C SER A 76 7.47 5.25 4.41
N LEU A 77 8.75 5.16 4.01
CA LEU A 77 9.65 4.12 4.52
C LEU A 77 9.94 4.31 6.00
N ASP A 78 10.20 5.54 6.44
CA ASP A 78 10.48 5.84 7.86
C ASP A 78 9.28 5.51 8.75
N GLU A 79 8.06 5.80 8.28
CA GLU A 79 6.81 5.39 8.94
C GLU A 79 6.67 3.86 9.03
N SER A 80 7.08 3.14 7.99
CA SER A 80 7.06 1.68 7.99
C SER A 80 8.07 1.09 8.98
N GLU A 81 9.28 1.66 9.06
CA GLU A 81 10.32 1.25 10.02
C GLU A 81 9.92 1.54 11.48
N ALA A 82 9.17 2.62 11.73
CA ALA A 82 8.65 2.95 13.04
C ALA A 82 7.63 1.92 13.57
N ILE A 83 6.93 1.20 12.67
CA ILE A 83 5.98 0.13 13.04
C ILE A 83 6.72 -1.17 13.34
N ALA A 84 7.61 -1.59 12.43
CA ALA A 84 8.44 -2.79 12.56
C ALA A 84 9.64 -2.66 11.63
N PRO A 85 10.81 -3.21 12.00
CA PRO A 85 12.01 -3.11 11.16
C PRO A 85 11.75 -3.64 9.76
N ILE A 86 12.16 -2.91 8.73
CA ILE A 86 12.09 -3.41 7.36
C ILE A 86 13.17 -4.48 7.18
N ARG A 87 12.76 -5.66 6.71
CA ARG A 87 13.68 -6.75 6.38
C ARG A 87 14.08 -6.67 4.92
N TRP A 88 15.26 -6.11 4.69
CA TRP A 88 15.91 -6.05 3.38
C TRP A 88 16.46 -7.40 2.94
N GLY A 89 16.59 -7.60 1.61
CA GLY A 89 17.24 -8.77 1.03
C GLY A 89 18.77 -8.66 1.09
N GLU A 90 19.49 -9.72 0.72
CA GLU A 90 20.97 -9.72 0.77
C GLU A 90 21.62 -8.65 -0.11
N LYS A 91 20.94 -8.23 -1.19
CA LYS A 91 21.46 -7.25 -2.17
C LYS A 91 20.69 -5.94 -2.16
N ASP A 92 19.71 -5.80 -1.27
CA ASP A 92 18.82 -4.65 -1.22
C ASP A 92 19.03 -3.93 0.11
N ASP A 93 18.79 -2.64 0.10
CA ASP A 93 18.84 -1.75 1.25
C ASP A 93 17.98 -0.50 0.97
N ARG A 94 17.95 0.42 1.94
CA ARG A 94 17.20 1.67 1.79
C ARG A 94 17.71 2.51 0.60
N ALA A 95 19.02 2.52 0.33
CA ALA A 95 19.61 3.34 -0.72
C ALA A 95 19.22 2.84 -2.12
N SER A 96 19.34 1.52 -2.35
CA SER A 96 18.89 0.86 -3.58
C SER A 96 17.38 0.96 -3.77
N ALA A 97 16.58 0.90 -2.69
CA ALA A 97 15.15 1.16 -2.74
C ALA A 97 14.83 2.59 -3.22
N ILE A 98 15.53 3.61 -2.70
CA ILE A 98 15.37 5.01 -3.12
C ILE A 98 15.78 5.20 -4.60
N ASP A 99 16.89 4.60 -5.03
CA ASP A 99 17.32 4.65 -6.42
C ASP A 99 16.28 4.03 -7.37
N GLN A 100 15.76 2.85 -7.00
CA GLN A 100 14.71 2.19 -7.78
C GLN A 100 13.43 3.04 -7.82
N ALA A 101 13.00 3.61 -6.70
CA ALA A 101 11.83 4.47 -6.63
C ALA A 101 11.99 5.71 -7.53
N ARG A 102 13.16 6.37 -7.50
CA ARG A 102 13.47 7.50 -8.39
C ARG A 102 13.30 7.12 -9.86
N ARG A 103 13.89 6.00 -10.31
CA ARG A 103 13.77 5.53 -11.69
C ARG A 103 12.32 5.26 -12.08
N MET A 104 11.54 4.63 -11.18
CA MET A 104 10.13 4.36 -11.40
C MET A 104 9.29 5.64 -11.46
N LEU A 105 9.54 6.61 -10.58
CA LEU A 105 8.84 7.90 -10.55
C LEU A 105 9.13 8.73 -11.80
N VAL A 106 10.38 8.74 -12.29
CA VAL A 106 10.73 9.35 -13.58
C VAL A 106 9.88 8.74 -14.69
N ALA A 107 9.89 7.40 -14.82
CA ALA A 107 9.13 6.71 -15.85
C ALA A 107 7.62 6.98 -15.74
N TRP A 108 7.09 7.04 -14.52
CA TRP A 108 5.67 7.25 -14.28
C TRP A 108 5.22 8.71 -14.54
N LEU A 109 6.07 9.69 -14.26
CA LEU A 109 5.80 11.11 -14.56
C LEU A 109 5.92 11.43 -16.06
N THR A 110 6.83 10.77 -16.77
CA THR A 110 7.03 10.98 -18.22
C THR A 110 6.10 10.14 -19.09
N TRP A 111 5.40 9.16 -18.50
CA TRP A 111 4.45 8.34 -19.24
C TRP A 111 3.29 9.19 -19.77
N GLU A 112 3.12 9.16 -21.10
CA GLU A 112 2.03 9.85 -21.78
C GLU A 112 0.70 9.15 -21.49
N ARG A 113 -0.12 9.82 -20.67
CA ARG A 113 -1.42 9.29 -20.28
C ARG A 113 -2.46 9.55 -21.38
N PRO A 114 -3.40 8.63 -21.59
CA PRO A 114 -4.57 8.90 -22.42
C PRO A 114 -5.29 10.18 -21.99
N PRO A 115 -5.93 10.91 -22.91
CA PRO A 115 -6.69 12.11 -22.58
C PRO A 115 -7.78 11.78 -21.56
N GLY A 116 -7.87 12.62 -20.52
CA GLY A 116 -8.82 12.43 -19.43
C GLY A 116 -8.54 13.37 -18.28
N ARG A 117 -9.43 13.34 -17.28
CA ARG A 117 -9.27 14.08 -16.02
C ARG A 117 -9.32 13.11 -14.84
N ILE A 118 -8.56 13.42 -13.80
CA ILE A 118 -8.62 12.68 -12.54
C ILE A 118 -9.95 13.01 -11.86
N LEU A 119 -10.74 11.99 -11.53
CA LEU A 119 -12.01 12.15 -10.81
C LEU A 119 -11.87 11.86 -9.32
N ALA A 120 -11.05 10.86 -8.99
CA ALA A 120 -10.73 10.44 -7.63
C ALA A 120 -9.37 9.73 -7.62
N ILE A 121 -8.76 9.63 -6.44
CA ILE A 121 -7.48 8.97 -6.16
C ILE A 121 -7.69 8.09 -4.93
N GLU A 122 -7.21 6.84 -4.95
CA GLU A 122 -7.31 5.88 -3.82
C GLU A 122 -8.73 5.83 -3.19
N GLN A 123 -9.76 5.90 -4.04
CA GLN A 123 -11.17 5.96 -3.63
C GLN A 123 -11.57 4.66 -2.94
N SER A 124 -11.83 4.74 -1.64
CA SER A 124 -12.45 3.64 -0.89
C SER A 124 -13.89 3.41 -1.35
N PHE A 125 -14.29 2.14 -1.41
CA PHE A 125 -15.66 1.74 -1.72
C PHE A 125 -16.05 0.53 -0.86
N GLU A 126 -17.35 0.39 -0.65
CA GLU A 126 -17.95 -0.74 0.03
C GLU A 126 -19.16 -1.22 -0.77
N VAL A 127 -19.35 -2.53 -0.82
CA VAL A 127 -20.44 -3.16 -1.55
C VAL A 127 -21.02 -4.32 -0.75
N GLU A 128 -22.31 -4.53 -0.90
CA GLU A 128 -22.94 -5.78 -0.48
C GLU A 128 -22.49 -6.90 -1.41
N VAL A 129 -21.73 -7.86 -0.88
CA VAL A 129 -21.15 -8.95 -1.68
C VAL A 129 -22.25 -9.86 -2.25
N ALA A 130 -23.25 -10.18 -1.43
CA ALA A 130 -24.46 -10.88 -1.86
C ALA A 130 -25.57 -10.75 -0.80
N PRO A 131 -26.84 -10.59 -1.21
CA PRO A 131 -27.96 -10.41 -0.27
C PRO A 131 -28.32 -11.66 0.54
N TRP A 132 -27.82 -12.82 0.14
CA TRP A 132 -28.03 -14.09 0.83
C TRP A 132 -26.90 -14.45 1.79
N LEU A 133 -25.81 -13.68 1.85
CA LEU A 133 -24.77 -13.91 2.86
C LEU A 133 -25.27 -13.42 4.23
N PRO A 134 -24.95 -14.13 5.32
CA PRO A 134 -25.20 -13.62 6.67
C PRO A 134 -24.55 -12.25 6.81
N LYS A 135 -25.29 -11.30 7.41
CA LYS A 135 -24.70 -10.01 7.81
C LYS A 135 -23.64 -10.31 8.87
N LEU A 136 -22.39 -9.92 8.60
CA LEU A 136 -21.25 -10.18 9.47
C LEU A 136 -21.16 -9.22 10.66
#